data_AF-A0A1H4EDA8-F1
#
_entry.id   AF-A0A1H4EDA8-F1
#
_cell.length_a   1.000
_cell.length_b   1.000
_cell.length_c   1.000
_cell.angle_alpha   90.00
_cell.angle_beta   90.00
_cell.angle_gamma   90.00
#
_symmetry.space_group_name_H-M   'P 1'
#
loop_
_entity.id
_entity.type
_entity.pdbx_description
1 polymer ?
#
loop_
_entity_poly.entity_id
_entity_poly.type
_entity_poly.pdbx_seq_one_letter_code
_entity_poly.pdbx_strand_id
1 'polypeptide(L)' 'MQGKLRRTLDVAYERMKCNSTAASVLAGNYGLCLGVIMGAQACNAMSDEEVAVERAHLAMLAAMHDMKAGGAERSRG' A
#
# COMPACT_ATOMS: atom_id res chain seq x y z
N MET A 1 9.97 4.47 14.41
CA MET A 1 10.24 3.73 13.16
C MET A 1 11.73 3.70 12.74
N GLN A 2 12.35 2.52 12.55
CA GLN A 2 13.72 2.40 12.00
C GLN A 2 13.78 2.87 10.53
N GLY A 3 14.74 3.74 10.17
CA GLY A 3 14.76 4.44 8.86
C GLY A 3 14.78 3.53 7.61
N LYS A 4 15.27 2.29 7.72
CA LYS A 4 15.24 1.31 6.61
C LYS A 4 13.83 0.80 6.32
N LEU A 5 13.02 0.59 7.36
CA LEU A 5 11.64 0.13 7.24
C LEU A 5 10.77 1.20 6.58
N ARG A 6 10.93 2.45 7.03
CA ARG A 6 10.25 3.60 6.45
C ARG A 6 10.55 3.73 4.96
N ARG A 7 11.83 3.62 4.57
CA ARG A 7 12.25 3.70 3.17
C ARG A 7 11.63 2.61 2.29
N THR A 8 11.51 1.39 2.80
CA THR A 8 10.86 0.29 2.07
C THR A 8 9.37 0.58 1.83
N LEU A 9 8.66 1.07 2.85
CA LEU A 9 7.26 1.46 2.73
C LEU A 9 7.08 2.63 1.75
N ASP A 10 7.94 3.65 1.83
CA ASP A 10 7.88 4.81 0.93
C ASP A 10 8.04 4.40 -0.53
N VAL A 11 9.01 3.54 -0.84
CA VAL A 11 9.21 3.04 -2.21
C VAL A 11 8.00 2.23 -2.69
N ALA A 12 7.41 1.41 -1.81
CA ALA A 12 6.25 0.62 -2.17
C ALA A 12 5.00 1.49 -2.38
N TYR A 13 4.80 2.52 -1.56
CA TYR A 13 3.72 3.48 -1.72
C TYR A 13 3.85 4.31 -3.00
N GLU A 14 5.05 4.77 -3.35
CA GLU A 14 5.28 5.47 -4.62
C GLU A 14 4.99 4.57 -5.83
N ARG A 15 5.34 3.28 -5.75
CA ARG A 15 4.98 2.30 -6.80
C ARG A 15 3.47 2.10 -6.93
N MET A 16 2.72 2.15 -5.82
CA MET A 16 1.25 2.06 -5.84
C MET A 16 0.59 3.34 -6.36
N LYS A 17 1.19 4.52 -6.15
CA LYS A 17 0.70 5.79 -6.71
C LYS A 17 0.91 5.89 -8.22
N CYS A 18 2.00 5.31 -8.74
CA CYS A 18 2.31 5.34 -10.17
C CYS A 18 1.28 4.56 -11.01
N ASN A 19 0.47 5.35 -11.72
CA ASN A 19 -0.83 5.12 -12.35
C ASN A 19 -0.94 4.00 -13.42
N SER A 20 0.08 3.16 -13.60
CA SER A 20 0.19 2.23 -14.75
C SER A 20 0.38 0.77 -14.34
N THR A 21 0.21 0.44 -13.07
CA THR A 21 0.41 -0.93 -12.60
C THR A 21 -0.85 -1.78 -12.79
N ALA A 22 -0.71 -2.86 -13.56
CA ALA A 22 -1.71 -3.90 -13.68
C ALA A 22 -2.18 -4.37 -12.29
N ALA A 23 -3.45 -4.78 -12.16
CA ALA A 23 -4.04 -5.17 -10.88
C ALA A 23 -3.21 -6.23 -10.12
N SER A 24 -2.53 -7.14 -10.83
CA SER A 24 -1.60 -8.13 -10.26
C SER A 24 -0.39 -7.49 -9.57
N VAL A 25 0.14 -6.39 -10.12
CA VAL A 25 1.27 -5.67 -9.53
C VAL A 25 0.83 -4.87 -8.31
N LEU A 26 -0.38 -4.29 -8.34
CA LEU A 26 -0.97 -3.65 -7.15
C LEU A 26 -1.15 -4.67 -6.02
N ALA A 27 -1.75 -5.82 -6.30
CA ALA A 27 -1.97 -6.88 -5.30
C ALA A 27 -0.64 -7.37 -4.69
N GLY A 28 0.40 -7.54 -5.52
CA GLY A 28 1.74 -7.89 -5.06
C GLY A 28 2.37 -6.84 -4.15
N ASN A 29 2.32 -5.56 -4.55
CA ASN A 29 2.83 -4.45 -3.74
C ASN A 29 2.04 -4.28 -2.44
N TYR A 30 0.72 -4.46 -2.48
CA TYR A 30 -0.15 -4.42 -1.31
C TYR A 30 0.21 -5.52 -0.31
N GLY A 31 0.34 -6.76 -0.78
CA GLY A 31 0.73 -7.91 0.05
C GLY A 31 2.12 -7.72 0.67
N LEU A 32 3.07 -7.17 -0.10
CA LEU A 32 4.41 -6.83 0.41
C LEU A 32 4.35 -5.79 1.53
N CYS A 33 3.65 -4.66 1.33
CA CYS A 33 3.48 -3.63 2.36
C CYS A 33 2.84 -4.21 3.62
N LEU A 34 1.77 -4.99 3.48
CA LEU A 34 1.07 -5.59 4.61
C LEU A 34 1.98 -6.56 5.38
N GLY A 35 2.76 -7.39 4.67
CA GLY A 35 3.72 -8.30 5.29
C GLY A 35 4.81 -7.56 6.05
N VAL A 36 5.31 -6.44 5.51
CA VAL A 36 6.30 -5.58 6.17
C VAL A 36 5.72 -4.94 7.43
N ILE A 37 4.49 -4.41 7.38
CA ILE A 37 3.81 -3.80 8.54
C ILE A 37 3.57 -4.84 9.63
N MET A 38 2.97 -5.99 9.29
CA MET A 38 2.68 -7.05 10.27
C MET A 38 3.97 -7.66 10.84
N GLY A 39 5.02 -7.83 10.02
CA GLY A 39 6.33 -8.30 10.48
C GLY A 39 6.99 -7.31 11.44
N ALA A 40 6.91 -6.01 11.14
CA ALA A 40 7.42 -4.97 12.04
C ALA A 40 6.66 -4.94 13.37
N GLN A 41 5.34 -5.12 13.36
CA GLN A 41 4.53 -5.26 14.57
C GLN A 41 4.95 -6.49 15.39
N ALA A 42 5.07 -7.65 14.74
CA ALA A 42 5.46 -8.91 15.39
C ALA A 42 6.87 -8.83 16.01
N CYS A 43 7.76 -8.00 15.46
CA CYS A 43 9.09 -7.75 15.99
C CYS A 43 9.17 -6.56 16.96
N ASN A 44 8.05 -5.98 17.42
CA ASN A 44 7.99 -4.76 18.25
C ASN A 44 8.77 -3.56 17.65
N ALA A 45 8.96 -3.55 16.33
CA ALA A 45 9.63 -2.45 15.61
C ALA A 45 8.66 -1.32 15.21
N MET A 46 7.35 -1.52 15.45
CA MET A 46 6.26 -0.60 15.17
C MET A 46 5.18 -0.74 16.25
N SER A 47 4.64 0.36 16.75
CA SER A 47 3.51 0.35 17.69
C SER A 47 2.18 0.03 17.01
N ASP A 48 1.17 -0.36 17.78
CA ASP A 48 -0.18 -0.62 17.23
C ASP A 48 -0.79 0.62 16.54
N GLU A 49 -0.47 1.82 17.03
CA GLU A 49 -0.89 3.08 16.43
C GLU A 49 -0.18 3.33 15.08
N GLU A 50 1.14 3.13 15.03
CA GLU A 50 1.91 3.22 13.78
C GLU A 50 1.39 2.20 12.75
N VAL A 51 1.08 0.97 13.17
CA VAL A 51 0.47 -0.06 12.32
C VAL A 51 -0.90 0.36 11.79
N ALA A 52 -1.76 0.92 12.64
CA ALA A 52 -3.08 1.37 12.22
C ALA A 52 -3.00 2.49 11.17
N VAL A 53 -2.10 3.45 11.36
CA VAL A 53 -1.85 4.54 10.40
C VAL A 53 -1.35 4.00 9.05
N GLU A 54 -0.36 3.11 9.07
CA GLU A 54 0.20 2.54 7.84
C GLU A 54 -0.83 1.66 7.09
N ARG A 55 -1.65 0.88 7.82
CA ARG A 55 -2.75 0.10 7.22
C ARG A 55 -3.83 0.99 6.62
N ALA A 56 -4.19 2.09 7.27
CA ALA A 56 -5.16 3.05 6.74
C ALA A 56 -4.64 3.72 5.46
N HIS A 57 -3.36 4.11 5.43
CA HIS A 57 -2.73 4.66 4.23
C HIS A 57 -2.69 3.64 3.09
N LEU A 58 -2.34 2.39 3.37
CA LEU A 58 -2.34 1.31 2.39
C LEU A 58 -3.75 1.05 1.82
N ALA A 59 -4.79 1.07 2.65
CA ALA A 59 -6.18 0.93 2.23
C ALA A 59 -6.64 2.10 1.35
N MET A 60 -6.26 3.34 1.70
CA MET A 60 -6.53 4.52 0.89
C MET A 60 -5.91 4.42 -0.51
N LEU A 61 -4.66 3.94 -0.61
CA LEU A 61 -3.98 3.75 -1.90
C LEU A 61 -4.69 2.70 -2.77
N ALA A 62 -5.14 1.59 -2.16
CA ALA A 62 -5.91 0.57 -2.87
C ALA A 62 -7.25 1.11 -3.39
N ALA A 63 -8.00 1.83 -2.54
CA ALA A 63 -9.26 2.46 -2.94
C ALA A 63 -9.09 3.46 -4.10
N MET A 64 -8.01 4.24 -4.10
CA MET A 64 -7.71 5.16 -5.21
C MET A 64 -7.42 4.42 -6.53
N HIS A 65 -6.83 3.23 -6.48
CA HIS A 65 -6.63 2.40 -7.67
C HIS A 65 -7.97 1.85 -8.17
N ASP A 66 -8.81 1.31 -7.30
CA ASP A 66 -10.15 0.80 -7.65
C ASP A 66 -11.04 1.90 -8.26
N MET A 67 -11.03 3.12 -7.70
CA MET A 67 -11.77 4.26 -8.25
C MET A 67 -11.29 4.64 -9.66
N LYS A 68 -9.99 4.55 -9.93
CA LYS A 68 -9.41 4.81 -11.26
C LYS A 68 -9.71 3.69 -12.25
N ALA A 69 -9.66 2.43 -11.80
CA ALA A 69 -9.99 1.26 -12.61
C ALA A 69 -11.49 1.27 -12.99
N GLY A 70 -12.39 1.53 -12.04
CA GLY A 70 -13.83 1.65 -12.29
C GLY A 70 -14.22 2.91 -13.09
N GLY A 71 -13.42 3.98 -13.03
CA GLY A 71 -13.59 5.16 -13.89
C GLY A 71 -13.30 4.88 -15.37
N ALA A 72 -12.39 3.95 -15.67
CA ALA A 72 -12.04 3.56 -17.04
C ALA A 72 -13.12 2.66 -17.69
N GLU A 73 -13.89 1.90 -16.91
CA GLU A 73 -15.02 1.11 -17.41
C GLU A 73 -16.25 1.99 -17.73
N ARG A 74 -16.45 3.09 -17.00
CA ARG A 74 -17.62 3.98 -17.20
C ARG A 74 -17.52 4.89 -18.42
N SER A 75 -16.34 5.08 -19.00
CA SER A 75 -16.13 5.90 -20.21
C SER A 75 -16.21 5.11 -21.52
N ARG A 76 -16.51 3.80 -21.46
CA ARG A 76 -16.69 2.91 -22.62
C ARG A 76 -18.15 2.46 -22.82
N GLY A 77 -19.10 3.00 -22.04
CA GLY A 77 -20.54 2.75 -22.15
C GLY A 77 -21.24 3.84 -22.93
#